data_AF-A0A0N8PPR3-F1
#
_entry.id   AF-A0A0N8PPR3-F1
#
_cell.length_a   1.000
_cell.length_b   1.000
_cell.length_c   1.000
_cell.angle_alpha   90.00
_cell.angle_beta   90.00
_cell.angle_gamma   90.00
#
_symmetry.space_group_name_H-M   'P 1'
#
loop_
_entity.id
_entity.type
_entity.pdbx_description
1 polymer ?
#
loop_
_entity_poly.entity_id
_entity_poly.type
_entity_poly.pdbx_seq_one_letter_code
_entity_poly.pdbx_strand_id
1 'polypeptide(L)'
;ALLDEISIAGGAADGAETDGGWTFSPTEGGFRVSTGVETAFYFNAYIGENRGYRGYDVSLRNAYNFGYGNTKPDWVEFFRYQDGLLISYWNEAYTDNNVGDHPGAGLVLPVDAHPQPLHWSDGTLVRPRIQSYDSTFNRDRTESITLHKNGVATRFPSLPAARVFDDNQT
;
A
#
# COMPACT_ATOMS: atom_id res chain seq x y z
N ALA A 1 -20.97 9.37 -14.55
CA ALA A 1 -21.63 10.67 -14.35
C ALA A 1 -23.04 10.40 -13.87
N LEU A 2 -23.52 11.16 -12.89
CA LEU A 2 -24.91 11.13 -12.47
C LEU A 2 -25.63 12.31 -13.12
N LEU A 3 -26.86 12.09 -13.59
CA LEU A 3 -27.73 13.11 -14.17
C LEU A 3 -29.00 13.14 -13.35
N ASP A 4 -29.50 14.33 -13.09
CA ASP A 4 -30.67 14.57 -12.27
C ASP A 4 -31.38 15.84 -12.77
N GLU A 5 -32.65 16.00 -12.43
CA GLU A 5 -33.50 17.15 -12.78
C GLU A 5 -33.46 17.52 -14.29
N ILE A 6 -33.57 16.49 -15.15
CA ILE A 6 -33.51 16.66 -16.60
C ILE A 6 -34.81 17.33 -17.07
N SER A 7 -34.71 18.44 -17.80
CA SER A 7 -35.87 19.13 -18.41
C SER A 7 -35.60 19.48 -19.88
N ILE A 8 -36.65 19.44 -20.70
CA ILE A 8 -36.59 19.80 -22.12
C ILE A 8 -37.46 21.03 -22.35
N ALA A 9 -36.89 22.09 -22.92
CA ALA A 9 -37.59 23.33 -23.31
C ALA A 9 -38.46 23.96 -22.19
N GLY A 10 -38.02 23.86 -20.93
CA GLY A 10 -38.74 24.41 -19.77
C GLY A 10 -39.96 23.60 -19.33
N GLY A 11 -40.10 22.35 -19.79
CA GLY A 11 -41.06 21.40 -19.23
C GLY A 11 -40.75 21.01 -17.79
N ALA A 12 -41.65 20.24 -17.16
CA ALA A 12 -41.41 19.67 -15.84
C ALA A 12 -40.12 18.83 -15.83
N ALA A 13 -39.36 18.94 -14.75
CA ALA A 13 -38.12 18.19 -14.59
C ALA A 13 -38.38 16.74 -14.20
N ASP A 14 -37.54 15.85 -14.69
CA ASP A 14 -37.47 14.45 -14.29
C ASP A 14 -36.26 14.24 -13.37
N GLY A 15 -36.56 14.02 -12.09
CA GLY A 15 -35.58 13.71 -11.05
C GLY A 15 -35.40 12.21 -10.77
N ALA A 16 -35.87 11.33 -11.66
CA ALA A 16 -35.77 9.87 -11.52
C ALA A 16 -36.49 9.25 -10.30
N GLU A 17 -37.33 10.01 -9.59
CA GLU A 17 -38.14 9.54 -8.45
C GLU A 17 -39.36 8.69 -8.86
N THR A 18 -39.71 8.71 -10.15
CA THR A 18 -40.78 7.91 -10.75
C THR A 18 -40.37 7.43 -12.14
N ASP A 19 -41.08 6.47 -12.74
CA ASP A 19 -40.78 6.00 -14.10
C ASP A 19 -41.01 7.10 -15.16
N GLY A 20 -39.92 7.71 -15.62
CA GLY A 20 -39.91 8.74 -16.67
C GLY A 20 -39.97 8.21 -18.11
N GLY A 21 -40.02 6.89 -18.31
CA GLY A 21 -40.09 6.27 -19.65
C GLY A 21 -38.76 6.23 -20.41
N TRP A 22 -37.62 6.41 -19.73
CA TRP A 22 -36.30 6.31 -20.34
C TRP A 22 -35.98 4.89 -20.79
N THR A 23 -35.47 4.76 -22.03
CA THR A 23 -34.87 3.50 -22.50
C THR A 23 -33.37 3.54 -22.25
N PHE A 24 -32.89 2.75 -21.29
CA PHE A 24 -31.46 2.63 -21.01
C PHE A 24 -30.80 1.65 -21.99
N SER A 25 -29.75 2.13 -22.68
CA SER A 25 -28.96 1.33 -23.63
C SER A 25 -27.46 1.52 -23.40
N PRO A 26 -26.67 0.46 -23.21
CA PRO A 26 -27.10 -0.94 -23.10
C PRO A 26 -27.93 -1.19 -21.83
N THR A 27 -28.76 -2.24 -21.85
CA THR A 27 -29.60 -2.63 -20.70
C THR A 27 -28.77 -3.02 -19.47
N GLU A 28 -27.57 -3.56 -19.69
CA GLU A 28 -26.61 -3.91 -18.64
C GLU A 28 -25.29 -3.17 -18.88
N GLY A 29 -24.68 -2.66 -17.81
CA GLY A 29 -23.47 -1.85 -17.89
C GLY A 29 -23.67 -0.42 -18.44
N GLY A 30 -24.90 -0.03 -18.75
CA GLY A 30 -25.28 1.32 -19.18
C GLY A 30 -25.82 2.20 -18.05
N PHE A 31 -26.53 3.26 -18.44
CA PHE A 31 -27.26 4.10 -17.49
C PHE A 31 -28.35 3.29 -16.76
N ARG A 32 -28.62 3.67 -15.52
CA ARG A 32 -29.69 3.13 -14.68
C ARG A 32 -30.11 4.19 -13.66
N VAL A 33 -31.30 4.03 -13.08
CA VAL A 33 -31.67 4.80 -11.89
C VAL A 33 -30.80 4.33 -10.72
N SER A 34 -30.16 5.28 -10.04
CA SER A 34 -29.29 5.03 -8.88
C SER A 34 -29.98 5.48 -7.60
N THR A 35 -29.75 4.78 -6.50
CA THR A 35 -30.17 5.20 -5.16
C THR A 35 -29.10 6.05 -4.45
N GLY A 36 -28.05 6.44 -5.17
CA GLY A 36 -26.86 7.11 -4.60
C GLY A 36 -25.86 6.15 -3.94
N VAL A 37 -26.20 4.86 -3.84
CA VAL A 37 -25.29 3.81 -3.36
C VAL A 37 -24.97 2.88 -4.52
N GLU A 38 -23.70 2.84 -4.90
CA GLU A 38 -23.20 1.93 -5.91
C GLU A 38 -22.30 0.89 -5.26
N THR A 39 -22.59 -0.38 -5.51
CA THR A 39 -21.70 -1.48 -5.12
C THR A 39 -21.00 -1.98 -6.37
N ALA A 40 -19.67 -2.08 -6.32
CA ALA A 40 -18.87 -2.66 -7.37
C ALA A 40 -18.05 -3.82 -6.81
N PHE A 41 -17.92 -4.86 -7.62
CA PHE A 41 -17.05 -5.98 -7.33
C PHE A 41 -15.72 -5.73 -8.01
N TYR A 42 -14.65 -5.78 -7.23
CA TYR A 42 -13.28 -5.68 -7.72
C TYR A 42 -12.55 -6.98 -7.41
N PHE A 43 -11.70 -7.40 -8.34
CA PHE A 43 -10.78 -8.48 -8.06
C PHE A 43 -9.82 -8.08 -6.93
N ASN A 44 -9.57 -9.02 -6.04
CA ASN A 44 -8.49 -8.91 -5.08
C ASN A 44 -7.89 -10.29 -4.77
N ALA A 45 -6.61 -10.31 -4.40
CA ALA A 45 -5.88 -11.53 -4.09
C ALA A 45 -4.63 -11.25 -3.25
N TYR A 46 -4.15 -12.29 -2.57
CA TYR A 46 -2.81 -12.30 -1.99
C TYR A 46 -1.79 -12.89 -2.97
N ILE A 47 -0.66 -12.22 -3.12
CA ILE A 47 0.51 -12.67 -3.88
C ILE A 47 1.58 -13.09 -2.87
N GLY A 48 1.97 -14.36 -2.89
CA GLY A 48 3.05 -14.88 -2.04
C GLY A 48 4.33 -15.08 -2.84
N GLU A 49 5.41 -14.41 -2.45
CA GLU A 49 6.73 -14.52 -3.07
C GLU A 49 7.77 -14.96 -2.04
N ASN A 50 8.59 -15.95 -2.37
CA ASN A 50 9.76 -16.28 -1.54
C ASN A 50 10.96 -15.47 -2.02
N ARG A 51 11.24 -14.36 -1.31
CA ARG A 51 12.36 -13.46 -1.59
C ARG A 51 13.62 -14.00 -0.96
N GLY A 52 14.73 -13.93 -1.68
CA GLY A 52 16.00 -14.41 -1.16
C GLY A 52 17.15 -13.92 -2.01
N TYR A 53 18.33 -13.80 -1.42
CA TYR A 53 19.47 -13.11 -2.02
C TYR A 53 20.15 -13.91 -3.15
N ARG A 54 19.44 -14.09 -4.27
CA ARG A 54 19.82 -14.89 -5.44
C ARG A 54 19.37 -14.16 -6.69
N GLY A 55 20.11 -14.29 -7.79
CA GLY A 55 19.79 -13.60 -9.04
C GLY A 55 19.68 -12.09 -8.83
N TYR A 56 18.58 -11.49 -9.30
CA TYR A 56 18.32 -10.05 -9.16
C TYR A 56 18.15 -9.59 -7.70
N ASP A 57 17.61 -10.47 -6.84
CA ASP A 57 17.37 -10.19 -5.42
C ASP A 57 18.66 -10.13 -4.58
N VAL A 58 19.83 -10.40 -5.15
CA VAL A 58 21.12 -10.08 -4.48
C VAL A 58 21.19 -8.59 -4.13
N SER A 59 20.53 -7.73 -4.92
CA SER A 59 20.43 -6.29 -4.66
C SER A 59 19.73 -5.94 -3.33
N LEU A 60 18.86 -6.81 -2.81
CA LEU A 60 18.17 -6.62 -1.52
C LEU A 60 19.15 -6.58 -0.34
N ARG A 61 20.38 -7.08 -0.49
CA ARG A 61 21.45 -6.93 0.52
C ARG A 61 22.04 -5.52 0.58
N ASN A 62 21.80 -4.70 -0.43
CA ASN A 62 22.47 -3.42 -0.65
C ASN A 62 21.46 -2.28 -0.83
N ALA A 63 20.38 -2.29 -0.05
CA ALA A 63 19.50 -1.12 0.06
C ALA A 63 20.27 0.02 0.71
N TYR A 64 20.01 1.28 0.32
CA TYR A 64 20.80 2.41 0.77
C TYR A 64 20.03 3.42 1.62
N ASN A 65 20.75 4.13 2.48
CA ASN A 65 20.27 5.29 3.22
C ASN A 65 21.26 6.47 3.16
N PHE A 66 20.74 7.66 2.84
CA PHE A 66 21.46 8.91 3.00
C PHE A 66 21.39 9.37 4.45
N GLY A 67 22.22 8.75 5.30
CA GLY A 67 22.16 8.97 6.74
C GLY A 67 22.95 10.18 7.24
N TYR A 68 23.72 10.84 6.39
CA TYR A 68 24.75 11.82 6.80
C TYR A 68 24.55 13.20 6.15
N GLY A 69 23.32 13.60 5.84
CA GLY A 69 22.99 14.83 5.09
C GLY A 69 23.75 16.10 5.52
N ASN A 70 23.98 16.27 6.82
CA ASN A 70 24.67 17.46 7.37
C ASN A 70 26.20 17.44 7.24
N THR A 71 26.82 16.26 7.07
CA THR A 71 28.29 16.11 7.09
C THR A 71 28.86 15.50 5.82
N LYS A 72 28.12 14.59 5.20
CA LYS A 72 28.48 13.86 3.98
C LYS A 72 27.22 13.62 3.14
N PRO A 73 26.65 14.65 2.50
CA PRO A 73 25.38 14.55 1.78
C PRO A 73 25.40 13.54 0.62
N ASP A 74 26.55 13.30 0.00
CA ASP A 74 26.72 12.34 -1.09
C ASP A 74 27.12 10.93 -0.64
N TRP A 75 27.15 10.68 0.68
CA TRP A 75 27.53 9.39 1.24
C TRP A 75 26.30 8.59 1.64
N VAL A 76 26.31 7.30 1.31
CA VAL A 76 25.26 6.35 1.66
C VAL A 76 25.81 5.24 2.55
N GLU A 77 25.00 4.82 3.52
CA GLU A 77 25.15 3.53 4.19
C GLU A 77 24.24 2.50 3.53
N PHE A 78 24.55 1.22 3.76
CA PHE A 78 23.80 0.11 3.24
C PHE A 78 23.16 -0.72 4.34
N PHE A 79 21.98 -1.26 4.06
CA PHE A 79 21.26 -2.21 4.91
C PHE A 79 20.61 -3.29 4.05
N ARG A 80 20.12 -4.34 4.70
CA ARG A 80 19.50 -5.50 4.06
C ARG A 80 18.00 -5.48 4.32
N TYR A 81 17.21 -5.69 3.28
CA TYR A 81 15.84 -6.19 3.45
C TYR A 81 15.93 -7.63 3.92
N GLN A 82 15.05 -8.04 4.84
CA GLN A 82 14.91 -9.43 5.24
C GLN A 82 14.48 -10.28 4.02
N ASP A 83 15.11 -11.44 3.84
CA ASP A 83 14.63 -12.49 2.95
C ASP A 83 13.43 -13.22 3.58
N GLY A 84 12.74 -14.10 2.86
CA GLY A 84 11.58 -14.85 3.37
C GLY A 84 10.33 -14.70 2.51
N LEU A 85 9.18 -15.10 3.08
CA LEU A 85 7.89 -14.98 2.40
C LEU A 85 7.41 -13.53 2.45
N LEU A 86 7.41 -12.84 1.31
CA LEU A 86 6.73 -11.56 1.14
C LEU A 86 5.30 -11.84 0.70
N ILE A 87 4.33 -11.27 1.40
CA ILE A 87 2.92 -11.27 1.00
C ILE A 87 2.59 -9.87 0.51
N SER A 88 1.98 -9.77 -0.66
CA SER A 88 1.39 -8.51 -1.16
C SER A 88 -0.10 -8.68 -1.37
N TYR A 89 -0.88 -7.65 -1.09
CA TYR A 89 -2.30 -7.60 -1.37
C TYR A 89 -2.55 -6.84 -2.67
N TRP A 90 -3.19 -7.50 -3.63
CA TRP A 90 -3.64 -6.93 -4.90
C TRP A 90 -5.11 -6.55 -4.76
N ASN A 91 -5.47 -5.30 -5.03
CA ASN A 91 -6.83 -4.78 -5.01
C ASN A 91 -7.14 -3.90 -6.23
N GLU A 92 -7.95 -4.39 -7.18
CA GLU A 92 -8.34 -3.65 -8.39
C GLU A 92 -9.37 -2.53 -8.14
N ALA A 93 -9.80 -2.31 -6.89
CA ALA A 93 -10.52 -1.08 -6.55
C ALA A 93 -9.65 0.18 -6.72
N TYR A 94 -8.33 0.01 -6.77
CA TYR A 94 -7.35 1.07 -6.98
C TYR A 94 -6.59 0.84 -8.29
N THR A 95 -6.24 1.93 -8.97
CA THR A 95 -5.48 1.88 -10.25
C THR A 95 -4.00 2.22 -10.08
N ASP A 96 -3.58 2.55 -8.86
CA ASP A 96 -2.25 3.04 -8.52
C ASP A 96 -1.88 2.69 -7.07
N ASN A 97 -0.64 2.99 -6.68
CA ASN A 97 -0.10 2.77 -5.34
C ASN A 97 0.23 4.10 -4.63
N ASN A 98 -0.49 5.18 -4.93
CA ASN A 98 -0.28 6.47 -4.28
C ASN A 98 -0.88 6.51 -2.87
N VAL A 99 -0.22 5.80 -1.95
CA VAL A 99 -0.60 5.71 -0.52
C VAL A 99 -0.64 7.06 0.22
N GLY A 100 -0.19 8.15 -0.41
CA GLY A 100 -0.38 9.51 0.12
C GLY A 100 -1.82 9.99 -0.02
N ASP A 101 -2.49 9.65 -1.13
CA ASP A 101 -3.89 10.00 -1.39
C ASP A 101 -4.84 9.02 -0.69
N HIS A 102 -4.45 7.74 -0.63
CA HIS A 102 -5.21 6.66 0.00
C HIS A 102 -4.33 5.83 0.96
N PRO A 103 -4.09 6.33 2.19
CA PRO A 103 -3.23 5.65 3.17
C PRO A 103 -3.68 4.21 3.46
N GLY A 104 -2.74 3.27 3.31
CA GLY A 104 -2.96 1.84 3.56
C GLY A 104 -3.65 1.10 2.42
N ALA A 105 -3.94 1.76 1.29
CA ALA A 105 -4.59 1.14 0.15
C ALA A 105 -3.85 1.44 -1.17
N GLY A 106 -4.12 0.64 -2.19
CA GLY A 106 -3.44 0.71 -3.48
C GLY A 106 -3.68 -0.54 -4.31
N LEU A 107 -3.22 -0.51 -5.56
CA LEU A 107 -3.38 -1.60 -6.53
C LEU A 107 -2.64 -2.87 -6.10
N VAL A 108 -1.36 -2.78 -5.71
CA VAL A 108 -0.58 -3.90 -5.16
C VAL A 108 0.40 -3.38 -4.12
N LEU A 109 0.21 -3.73 -2.85
CA LEU A 109 1.05 -3.29 -1.74
C LEU A 109 1.54 -4.47 -0.89
N PRO A 110 2.80 -4.42 -0.37
CA PRO A 110 3.28 -5.44 0.56
C PRO A 110 2.55 -5.34 1.90
N VAL A 111 2.25 -6.50 2.48
CA VAL A 111 1.82 -6.66 3.86
C VAL A 111 3.05 -6.73 4.75
N ASP A 112 3.10 -5.88 5.77
CA ASP A 112 4.21 -5.87 6.71
C ASP A 112 4.01 -6.90 7.82
N ALA A 113 4.96 -7.83 7.96
CA ALA A 113 5.01 -8.79 9.05
C ALA A 113 5.22 -8.14 10.43
N HIS A 114 5.76 -6.92 10.49
CA HIS A 114 6.02 -6.15 11.70
C HIS A 114 5.48 -4.71 11.55
N PRO A 115 4.15 -4.51 11.57
CA PRO A 115 3.52 -3.25 11.16
C PRO A 115 3.74 -2.06 12.12
N GLN A 116 4.38 -2.28 13.27
CA GLN A 116 4.66 -1.21 14.22
C GLN A 116 5.65 -0.19 13.63
N PRO A 117 5.29 1.11 13.54
CA PRO A 117 6.16 2.06 12.88
C PRO A 117 7.50 2.26 13.58
N LEU A 118 8.57 2.17 12.81
CA LEU A 118 9.93 2.48 13.22
C LEU A 118 10.12 3.99 13.34
N HIS A 119 10.85 4.39 14.37
CA HIS A 119 11.18 5.79 14.64
C HIS A 119 12.70 5.95 14.72
N TRP A 120 13.20 7.09 14.25
CA TRP A 120 14.56 7.51 14.50
C TRP A 120 14.76 7.80 15.99
N SER A 121 16.02 7.92 16.43
CA SER A 121 16.37 8.27 17.81
C SER A 121 15.85 9.65 18.25
N ASP A 122 15.51 10.53 17.31
CA ASP A 122 14.84 11.81 17.57
C ASP A 122 13.30 11.71 17.68
N GLY A 123 12.75 10.50 17.59
CA GLY A 123 11.31 10.22 17.67
C GLY A 123 10.53 10.49 16.38
N THR A 124 11.19 10.92 15.30
CA THR A 124 10.50 11.11 14.01
C THR A 124 10.33 9.79 13.25
N LEU A 125 9.29 9.73 12.42
CA LEU A 125 8.98 8.54 11.64
C LEU A 125 10.08 8.21 10.63
N VAL A 126 10.43 6.94 10.54
CA VAL A 126 11.32 6.42 9.51
C VAL A 126 10.59 6.36 8.16
N ARG A 127 11.28 6.66 7.06
CA ARG A 127 10.68 6.66 5.72
C ARG A 127 10.18 5.26 5.30
N PRO A 128 9.13 5.14 4.47
CA PRO A 128 8.51 3.87 4.12
C PRO A 128 9.47 2.77 3.63
N ARG A 129 10.50 3.11 2.83
CA ARG A 129 11.45 2.08 2.34
C ARG A 129 12.23 1.38 3.46
N ILE A 130 12.47 2.05 4.58
CA ILE A 130 13.16 1.45 5.73
C ILE A 130 12.13 0.81 6.66
N GLN A 131 10.90 1.35 6.77
CA GLN A 131 9.80 0.68 7.48
C GLN A 131 9.64 -0.75 6.97
N SER A 132 9.60 -0.93 5.65
CA SER A 132 9.38 -2.22 5.03
C SER A 132 10.62 -3.14 4.97
N TYR A 133 11.66 -2.87 5.76
CA TYR A 133 12.89 -3.66 5.68
C TYR A 133 12.70 -5.10 6.18
N ASP A 134 11.73 -5.31 7.06
CA ASP A 134 11.45 -6.57 7.75
C ASP A 134 10.03 -7.07 7.49
N SER A 135 9.43 -6.70 6.34
CA SER A 135 8.07 -7.10 5.97
C SER A 135 7.90 -8.58 5.66
N THR A 136 8.97 -9.37 5.54
CA THR A 136 8.89 -10.79 5.20
C THR A 136 8.55 -11.67 6.41
N PHE A 137 7.66 -12.63 6.18
CA PHE A 137 7.33 -13.68 7.14
C PHE A 137 8.39 -14.78 7.12
N ASN A 138 8.87 -15.15 8.31
CA ASN A 138 10.00 -16.05 8.48
C ASN A 138 9.86 -16.98 9.68
N ARG A 139 10.72 -18.01 9.69
CA ARG A 139 10.94 -18.87 10.85
C ARG A 139 12.03 -18.37 11.77
N ASP A 140 12.91 -17.51 11.29
CA ASP A 140 14.00 -16.94 12.06
C ASP A 140 13.67 -15.51 12.46
N ARG A 141 14.35 -15.01 13.50
CA ARG A 141 14.23 -13.62 13.94
C ARG A 141 14.77 -12.68 12.88
N THR A 142 14.26 -11.45 12.84
CA THR A 142 14.79 -10.44 11.92
C THR A 142 16.22 -10.06 12.28
N GLU A 143 17.05 -9.73 11.30
CA GLU A 143 18.38 -9.17 11.54
C GLU A 143 18.24 -7.71 12.04
N SER A 144 19.01 -7.34 13.07
CA SER A 144 19.05 -5.94 13.52
C SER A 144 19.84 -5.09 12.53
N ILE A 145 19.36 -3.88 12.24
CA ILE A 145 20.08 -2.89 11.43
C ILE A 145 20.40 -1.65 12.27
N THR A 146 21.46 -0.94 11.90
CA THR A 146 21.76 0.39 12.46
C THR A 146 21.90 1.34 11.29
N LEU A 147 21.13 2.42 11.32
CA LEU A 147 21.13 3.46 10.30
C LEU A 147 21.26 4.82 10.95
N HIS A 148 21.58 5.82 10.15
CA HIS A 148 21.78 7.19 10.60
C HIS A 148 20.75 8.14 10.00
N LYS A 149 20.43 9.18 10.76
CA LYS A 149 19.75 10.38 10.28
C LYS A 149 20.59 11.58 10.67
N ASN A 150 21.07 12.34 9.68
CA ASN A 150 21.98 13.47 9.89
C ASN A 150 23.22 13.14 10.76
N GLY A 151 23.74 11.92 10.63
CA GLY A 151 24.89 11.41 11.39
C GLY A 151 24.55 10.83 12.76
N VAL A 152 23.29 10.87 13.20
CA VAL A 152 22.85 10.29 14.47
C VAL A 152 22.37 8.86 14.25
N ALA A 153 23.03 7.91 14.91
CA ALA A 153 22.69 6.49 14.80
C ALA A 153 21.35 6.16 15.47
N THR A 154 20.62 5.22 14.86
CA THR A 154 19.45 4.55 15.41
C THR A 154 19.59 3.06 15.15
N ARG A 155 19.50 2.24 16.20
CA ARG A 155 19.53 0.79 16.09
C ARG A 155 18.10 0.26 16.11
N PHE A 156 17.72 -0.44 15.06
CA PHE A 156 16.48 -1.20 14.98
C PHE A 156 16.79 -2.64 15.42
N PRO A 157 16.33 -3.07 16.61
CA PRO A 157 16.69 -4.37 17.16
C PRO A 157 16.04 -5.51 16.36
N SER A 158 16.63 -6.70 16.51
CA SER A 158 16.03 -7.94 16.00
C SER A 158 14.65 -8.14 16.64
N LEU A 159 13.64 -8.44 15.82
CA LEU A 159 12.28 -8.77 16.24
C LEU A 159 12.05 -10.30 16.25
N PRO A 160 11.10 -10.80 17.06
CA PRO A 160 10.65 -12.19 16.96
C PRO A 160 10.19 -12.54 15.53
N ALA A 161 10.26 -13.81 15.16
CA ALA A 161 9.82 -14.26 13.85
C ALA A 161 8.30 -14.19 13.70
N ALA A 162 7.82 -13.45 12.71
CA ALA A 162 6.43 -13.53 12.23
C ALA A 162 6.27 -14.72 11.28
N ARG A 163 5.70 -15.83 11.77
CA ARG A 163 5.64 -17.12 11.05
C ARG A 163 4.36 -17.34 10.25
N VAL A 164 3.31 -16.60 10.58
CA VAL A 164 1.95 -16.81 10.08
C VAL A 164 1.39 -15.45 9.70
N PHE A 165 0.84 -15.39 8.50
CA PHE A 165 -0.04 -14.31 8.08
C PHE A 165 -1.48 -14.68 8.47
N ASP A 166 -2.17 -13.74 9.11
CA ASP A 166 -3.56 -13.86 9.54
C ASP A 166 -4.25 -12.52 9.27
N ASP A 167 -5.22 -12.54 8.37
CA ASP A 167 -5.95 -11.35 7.91
C ASP A 167 -7.05 -10.88 8.88
N ASN A 168 -7.19 -11.55 10.03
CA ASN A 168 -8.06 -11.12 11.13
C ASN A 168 -7.31 -10.29 12.18
N GLN A 169 -6.00 -10.08 12.03
CA GLN A 169 -5.24 -9.22 12.92
C GLN A 169 -5.57 -7.75 12.66
N THR A 170 -6.00 -7.06 13.73
CA THR A 170 -6.30 -5.61 13.74
C THR A 170 -5.17 -4.79 14.31
#